data_AF-A0A8J7TCI6-F1
#
_entry.id   AF-A0A8J7TCI6-F1
#
_cell.length_a   1.000
_cell.length_b   1.000
_cell.length_c   1.000
_cell.angle_alpha   90.00
_cell.angle_beta   90.00
_cell.angle_gamma   90.00
#
_symmetry.space_group_name_H-M   'P 1'
#
loop_
_entity.id
_entity.type
_entity.pdbx_description
1 polymer ?
#
loop_
_entity_poly.entity_id
_entity_poly.type
_entity_poly.pdbx_seq_one_letter_code
_entity_poly.pdbx_strand_id
1 'polypeptide(L)' 'MQNPRQYKIPDWFLNRQKDIKDGKYSQVLANGLDNKLREDLERLKKIRAHRGLRHFWG' A
#
# COMPACT_ATOMS: atom_id res chain seq x y z
N MET A 1 13.90 -4.90 10.83
CA MET A 1 13.55 -5.21 9.42
C MET A 1 12.87 -4.03 8.69
N GLN A 2 13.09 -2.78 9.10
CA GLN A 2 12.30 -1.65 8.57
C GLN A 2 12.73 -1.19 7.18
N ASN A 3 14.01 -1.40 6.81
CA ASN A 3 14.57 -0.96 5.54
C ASN A 3 15.29 -2.11 4.81
N PRO A 4 14.56 -3.03 4.16
CA PRO A 4 15.15 -4.15 3.41
C PRO A 4 16.11 -3.71 2.30
N ARG A 5 15.96 -2.48 1.77
CA ARG A 5 16.87 -1.87 0.79
C ARG A 5 18.32 -1.80 1.28
N GLN A 6 18.54 -1.62 2.60
CA GLN A 6 19.89 -1.57 3.18
C GLN A 6 20.61 -2.91 3.10
N TYR A 7 19.86 -4.01 2.97
CA TYR A 7 20.37 -5.37 2.84
C TYR A 7 20.45 -5.83 1.38
N LYS A 8 20.52 -4.88 0.43
CA LYS A 8 20.57 -5.15 -1.03
C LYS A 8 19.37 -5.94 -1.57
N ILE A 9 18.22 -5.90 -0.88
CA ILE A 9 16.99 -6.52 -1.37
C ILE A 9 16.46 -5.68 -2.54
N PRO A 10 16.13 -6.28 -3.70
CA PRO A 10 15.62 -5.56 -4.85
C PRO A 10 14.27 -4.88 -4.60
N ASP A 11 14.06 -3.72 -5.24
CA ASP A 11 12.83 -2.93 -5.09
C ASP A 11 11.57 -3.67 -5.59
N TRP A 12 11.72 -4.54 -6.59
CA TRP A 12 10.61 -5.37 -7.11
C TRP A 12 10.12 -6.43 -6.11
N PHE A 13 10.92 -6.76 -5.09
CA PHE A 13 10.55 -7.73 -4.06
C PHE A 13 9.74 -7.11 -2.92
N LEU A 14 9.69 -5.77 -2.85
CA LEU A 14 8.99 -5.09 -1.76
C LEU A 14 7.48 -5.13 -1.96
N ASN A 15 6.75 -5.32 -0.86
CA ASN A 15 5.30 -5.45 -0.88
C ASN A 15 4.54 -4.14 -1.17
N ARG A 16 5.23 -2.99 -1.09
CA ARG A 16 4.65 -1.70 -1.44
C ARG A 16 5.63 -0.88 -2.28
N GLN A 17 5.41 -0.92 -3.58
CA GLN A 17 6.22 -0.22 -4.57
C GLN A 17 5.55 1.10 -4.94
N LYS A 18 6.33 2.18 -5.01
CA LYS A 18 5.88 3.50 -5.46
C LYS A 18 4.54 3.92 -4.84
N ASP A 19 4.51 4.05 -3.51
CA ASP A 19 3.29 4.50 -2.82
C ASP A 19 2.81 5.85 -3.37
N ILE A 20 1.49 5.99 -3.50
CA ILE A 20 0.85 7.13 -4.19
C ILE A 20 1.03 8.46 -3.44
N LYS A 21 1.24 8.43 -2.12
CA LYS A 21 1.39 9.64 -1.29
C LYS A 21 2.82 10.17 -1.32
N ASP A 22 3.80 9.31 -1.15
CA ASP A 22 5.20 9.69 -0.93
C ASP A 22 6.15 9.21 -2.04
N GLY A 23 5.68 8.38 -2.97
CA GLY A 23 6.45 7.86 -4.11
C GLY A 23 7.51 6.82 -3.74
N LYS A 24 7.59 6.43 -2.46
CA LYS A 24 8.67 5.58 -1.95
C LYS A 24 8.35 4.10 -2.11
N TYR A 25 9.42 3.31 -2.14
CA TYR A 25 9.35 1.85 -2.04
C TYR A 25 9.59 1.46 -0.59
N SER A 26 8.68 0.66 -0.03
CA SER A 26 8.73 0.28 1.37
C SER A 26 8.29 -1.17 1.56
N GLN A 27 8.79 -1.78 2.62
CA GLN A 27 8.26 -3.03 3.13
C GLN A 27 7.40 -2.73 4.34
N VAL A 28 6.10 -2.87 4.18
CA VAL A 28 5.14 -2.61 5.25
C VAL A 28 4.92 -3.87 6.06
N LEU A 29 5.01 -3.76 7.39
CA LEU A 29 4.91 -4.89 8.32
C LEU A 29 3.67 -4.75 9.24
N ALA A 30 3.03 -5.89 9.53
CA ALA A 30 1.95 -6.05 10.52
C ALA A 30 0.90 -4.91 10.46
N ASN A 31 0.74 -4.16 11.56
CA ASN A 31 -0.24 -3.08 11.70
C ASN A 31 -0.14 -1.99 10.62
N GLY A 32 1.06 -1.76 10.08
CA GLY A 32 1.23 -0.82 8.98
C GLY A 32 0.51 -1.27 7.72
N LEU A 33 0.41 -2.58 7.48
CA LEU A 33 -0.18 -3.16 6.28
C LEU A 33 -1.68 -2.93 6.27
N ASP A 34 -2.35 -3.22 7.38
CA ASP A 34 -3.79 -3.00 7.53
C ASP A 34 -4.16 -1.53 7.39
N ASN A 35 -3.37 -0.63 7.99
CA ASN A 35 -3.60 0.80 7.86
C ASN A 35 -3.45 1.28 6.41
N LYS A 36 -2.40 0.82 5.71
CA LYS A 36 -2.22 1.17 4.29
C LYS A 36 -3.34 0.63 3.41
N LEU A 37 -3.81 -0.59 3.66
CA LEU A 37 -4.96 -1.16 2.93
C LEU A 37 -6.23 -0.32 3.15
N ARG A 38 -6.51 0.08 4.39
CA ARG A 38 -7.66 0.95 4.71
C ARG A 38 -7.56 2.29 3.98
N GLU A 39 -6.40 2.94 4.01
CA GLU A 39 -6.19 4.21 3.31
C GLU A 39 -6.42 4.09 1.79
N ASP A 40 -5.92 3.03 1.17
CA ASP A 40 -6.08 2.81 -0.26
C ASP A 40 -7.54 2.57 -0.65
N LEU A 41 -8.27 1.77 0.14
CA LEU A 41 -9.70 1.51 -0.08
C LEU A 41 -10.54 2.79 0.13
N GLU A 42 -10.27 3.56 1.18
CA GLU A 42 -10.96 4.83 1.41
C GLU A 42 -10.72 5.83 0.28
N ARG A 43 -9.51 5.89 -0.27
CA ARG A 43 -9.23 6.69 -1.47
C ARG A 43 -10.07 6.24 -2.66
N LEU A 44 -10.15 4.93 -2.92
CA LEU A 44 -10.94 4.38 -4.03
C LEU A 44 -12.44 4.65 -3.86
N LYS A 45 -12.96 4.62 -2.64
CA LYS A 45 -14.34 5.00 -2.33
C LYS A 45 -14.59 6.49 -2.59
N LYS A 46 -13.69 7.37 -2.14
CA LYS A 46 -13.79 8.83 -2.32
C LYS A 46 -13.86 9.24 -3.79
N ILE A 47 -13.06 8.61 -4.66
CA ILE A 47 -13.08 8.87 -6.10
C ILE A 47 -14.21 8.15 -6.85
N ARG A 48 -15.06 7.38 -6.14
CA ARG A 48 -16.14 6.55 -6.70
C ARG A 48 -15.67 5.60 -7.82
N ALA A 49 -14.46 5.06 -7.69
CA ALA A 49 -13.98 4.05 -8.63
C ALA A 49 -14.76 2.75 -8.45
N HIS A 50 -15.11 2.07 -9.55
CA HIS A 50 -15.85 0.80 -9.52
C HIS A 50 -15.23 -0.22 -8.55
N ARG A 51 -13.90 -0.37 -8.56
CA ARG A 51 -13.18 -1.25 -7.62
C ARG A 51 -13.40 -0.85 -6.15
N GLY A 52 -13.40 0.45 -5.84
CA GLY A 52 -13.63 0.95 -4.48
C GLY A 52 -15.06 0.72 -4.01
N LEU A 53 -16.03 0.93 -4.89
CA LEU A 53 -17.45 0.69 -4.60
C LEU A 53 -17.73 -0.80 -4.39
N ARG A 54 -17.14 -1.70 -5.20
CA ARG A 54 -17.22 -3.15 -4.99
C ARG A 54 -16.70 -3.53 -3.59
N HIS A 55 -15.50 -3.07 -3.23
CA HIS A 55 -14.96 -3.33 -1.88
C HIS A 55 -15.76 -2.70 -0.74
N PHE A 56 -16.59 -1.69 -1.01
CA PHE A 56 -17.48 -1.10 -0.02
C PHE A 56 -18.77 -1.90 0.16
N TRP A 57 -19.30 -2.49 -0.91
CA TRP A 57 -20.56 -3.24 -0.89
C TRP A 57 -20.41 -4.73 -0.55
N GLY A 58 -19.21 -5.32 -0.72
CA GLY A 58 -18.93 -6.74 -0.47
C GLY A 58 -18.88 -7.55 -1.75
#